data_AF-A0A0V0HLL1-F1
#
_entry.id   AF-A0A0V0HLL1-F1
#
_cell.length_a   1.000
_cell.length_b   1.000
_cell.length_c   1.000
_cell.angle_alpha   90.00
_cell.angle_beta   90.00
_cell.angle_gamma   90.00
#
_symmetry.space_group_name_H-M   'P 1'
#
loop_
_entity.id
_entity.type
_entity.pdbx_description
1 polymer ?
#
loop_
_entity_poly.entity_id
_entity_poly.type
_entity_poly.pdbx_seq_one_letter_code
_entity_poly.pdbx_strand_id
1 'polypeptide(L)'
;MKLTCANQAILSDSEVGKTTGYSVPLEIKPAGQFEPLYRTTLSIQDGELPVLPLSVYGAVAMAHSDVSDENSSPSQFFFYLYDKRNSGLGGLSFDEGQFSVFGYTTVGRDILPQIKTGDIIRSAKLVEGQDRLVLPPQDN
;
A
#
# COMPACT_ATOMS: atom_id res chain seq x y z
N MET A 1 13.12 10.81 2.50
CA MET A 1 12.87 9.38 2.24
C MET A 1 13.24 9.09 0.79
N LYS A 2 14.20 8.19 0.54
CA LYS A 2 14.64 7.84 -0.82
C LYS A 2 13.61 6.94 -1.51
N LEU A 3 13.56 7.00 -2.83
CA LEU A 3 12.68 6.19 -3.66
C LEU A 3 13.48 5.25 -4.55
N THR A 4 12.96 4.04 -4.76
CA THR A 4 13.49 3.04 -5.69
C THR A 4 12.38 2.60 -6.64
N CYS A 5 12.64 2.63 -7.93
CA CYS A 5 11.69 2.18 -8.94
C CYS A 5 11.90 0.71 -9.28
N ALA A 6 10.80 -0.03 -9.35
CA ALA A 6 10.67 -1.35 -9.93
C ALA A 6 9.72 -1.29 -11.14
N ASN A 7 9.49 -2.42 -11.82
CA ASN A 7 8.75 -2.46 -13.08
C ASN A 7 7.35 -1.82 -13.01
N GLN A 8 6.60 -2.07 -11.93
CA GLN A 8 5.24 -1.53 -11.72
C GLN A 8 5.08 -0.84 -10.36
N ALA A 9 6.18 -0.44 -9.72
CA ALA A 9 6.10 0.17 -8.39
C ALA A 9 7.19 1.22 -8.16
N ILE A 10 6.86 2.24 -7.38
CA ILE A 10 7.81 3.20 -6.82
C ILE A 10 7.80 2.97 -5.31
N LEU A 11 8.86 2.37 -4.79
CA LEU A 11 8.97 1.98 -3.40
C LEU A 11 9.64 3.07 -2.58
N SER A 12 9.10 3.34 -1.41
CA SER A 12 9.76 4.15 -0.40
C SER A 12 10.80 3.32 0.35
N ASP A 13 12.00 3.87 0.52
CA ASP A 13 13.00 3.30 1.41
C ASP A 13 12.63 3.54 2.89
N SER A 14 12.98 2.61 3.76
CA SER A 14 12.87 2.79 5.21
C SER A 14 14.25 2.81 5.84
N GLU A 15 14.80 4.01 5.92
CA GLU A 15 15.96 4.27 6.77
C GLU A 15 15.55 4.43 8.26
N VAL A 16 14.26 4.55 8.56
CA VAL A 16 13.73 4.93 9.89
C VAL A 16 13.07 3.76 10.66
N GLY A 17 12.70 2.67 9.98
CA GLY A 17 11.86 1.61 10.56
C GLY A 17 12.55 0.34 11.07
N LYS A 18 13.88 0.22 10.97
CA LYS A 18 14.60 -1.00 11.44
C LYS A 18 14.58 -1.19 12.97
N THR A 19 14.09 -0.22 13.73
CA THR A 19 14.25 -0.17 15.20
C THR A 19 12.94 0.02 15.99
N THR A 20 11.79 0.12 15.33
CA THR A 20 10.51 0.27 16.04
C THR A 20 9.88 -1.11 16.21
N GLY A 21 9.83 -1.64 17.43
CA GLY A 21 9.26 -2.96 17.76
C GLY A 21 7.74 -3.11 17.55
N TYR A 22 7.14 -2.31 16.66
CA TYR A 22 5.72 -2.33 16.32
C TYR A 22 5.52 -3.10 15.01
N SER A 23 4.52 -3.97 15.01
CA SER A 23 4.10 -4.74 13.85
C SER A 23 2.73 -4.25 13.40
N VAL A 24 2.58 -3.98 12.11
CA VAL A 24 1.30 -3.64 11.50
C VAL A 24 0.78 -4.89 10.80
N PRO A 25 -0.38 -5.45 11.17
CA PRO A 25 -0.93 -6.61 10.48
C PRO A 25 -1.29 -6.24 9.03
N LEU A 26 -1.14 -7.19 8.10
CA LEU A 26 -1.78 -7.08 6.79
C LEU A 26 -3.29 -6.93 7.01
N GLU A 27 -3.92 -5.94 6.38
CA GLU A 27 -5.36 -5.68 6.52
C GLU A 27 -5.99 -5.52 5.13
N ILE A 28 -6.96 -6.39 4.82
CA ILE A 28 -7.66 -6.36 3.53
C ILE A 28 -9.15 -6.61 3.77
N LYS A 29 -10.00 -5.70 3.30
CA LYS A 29 -11.45 -5.87 3.38
C LYS A 29 -12.00 -6.47 2.08
N PRO A 30 -12.56 -7.71 2.10
CA PRO A 30 -13.26 -8.26 0.94
C PRO A 30 -14.54 -7.50 0.66
N ALA A 31 -14.89 -7.34 -0.62
CA ALA A 31 -16.13 -6.72 -1.05
C ALA A 31 -17.33 -7.53 -0.56
N GLY A 32 -18.34 -6.83 0.01
CA GLY A 32 -19.53 -7.46 0.57
C GLY A 32 -19.36 -8.00 2.00
N GLN A 33 -18.15 -8.03 2.54
CA GLN A 33 -17.92 -8.42 3.94
C GLN A 33 -18.02 -7.22 4.88
N PHE A 34 -18.42 -7.50 6.13
CA PHE A 34 -18.57 -6.48 7.16
C PHE A 34 -17.22 -6.06 7.74
N GLU A 35 -16.39 -7.02 8.13
CA GLU A 35 -15.08 -6.83 8.74
C GLU A 35 -13.93 -7.05 7.73
N PRO A 36 -12.77 -6.39 7.94
CA PRO A 36 -11.56 -6.74 7.23
C PRO A 36 -10.95 -8.06 7.73
N LEU A 37 -10.17 -8.69 6.86
CA LEU A 37 -9.26 -9.78 7.21
C LEU A 37 -7.95 -9.19 7.72
N TYR A 38 -7.40 -9.81 8.76
CA TYR A 38 -6.09 -9.45 9.32
C TYR A 38 -5.10 -10.59 9.17
N ARG A 39 -3.83 -10.29 8.90
CA ARG A 39 -2.74 -11.27 8.81
C ARG A 39 -2.97 -12.36 7.75
N THR A 40 -3.83 -12.12 6.78
CA THR A 40 -4.19 -13.10 5.76
C THR A 40 -4.46 -12.38 4.45
N THR A 41 -3.94 -12.93 3.36
CA THR A 41 -4.14 -12.41 2.01
C THR A 41 -5.53 -12.78 1.50
N LEU A 42 -6.00 -12.06 0.49
CA LEU A 42 -7.29 -12.31 -0.14
C LEU A 42 -7.12 -13.21 -1.36
N SER A 43 -7.93 -14.27 -1.46
CA SER A 43 -7.87 -15.21 -2.58
C SER A 43 -8.71 -14.71 -3.76
N ILE A 44 -8.05 -14.08 -4.72
CA ILE A 44 -8.72 -13.58 -5.93
C ILE A 44 -9.25 -14.71 -6.82
N GLN A 45 -8.66 -15.91 -6.71
CA GLN A 45 -9.09 -17.09 -7.48
C GLN A 45 -10.51 -17.56 -7.08
N ASP A 46 -10.90 -17.31 -5.83
CA ASP A 46 -12.22 -17.64 -5.32
C ASP A 46 -13.28 -16.58 -5.69
N GLY A 47 -12.90 -15.59 -6.49
CA GLY A 47 -13.77 -14.48 -6.91
C GLY A 47 -13.92 -13.38 -5.87
N GLU A 48 -13.14 -13.44 -4.79
CA GLU A 48 -13.08 -12.37 -3.79
C GLU A 48 -12.32 -11.16 -4.36
N LEU A 49 -12.86 -9.97 -4.17
CA LEU A 49 -12.23 -8.72 -4.59
C LEU A 49 -12.08 -7.81 -3.37
N PRO A 50 -10.96 -7.09 -3.21
CA PRO A 50 -10.83 -6.15 -2.11
C PRO A 50 -11.68 -4.90 -2.37
N VAL A 51 -12.16 -4.26 -1.31
CA VAL A 51 -12.85 -2.95 -1.38
C VAL A 51 -11.90 -1.88 -1.93
N LEU A 52 -10.62 -1.96 -1.60
CA LEU A 52 -9.56 -1.10 -2.11
C LEU A 52 -8.65 -1.91 -3.06
N PRO A 53 -8.95 -1.93 -4.37
CA PRO A 53 -8.15 -2.67 -5.35
C PRO A 53 -6.76 -2.07 -5.54
N LEU A 54 -5.77 -2.96 -5.66
CA LEU A 54 -4.42 -2.65 -6.10
C LEU A 54 -4.38 -2.38 -7.61
N SER A 55 -5.30 -2.96 -8.37
CA SER A 55 -5.44 -2.81 -9.84
C SER A 55 -5.88 -1.41 -10.30
N VAL A 56 -5.37 -0.36 -9.67
CA VAL A 56 -5.63 1.04 -9.97
C VAL A 56 -4.28 1.75 -10.13
N TYR A 57 -4.12 2.47 -11.23
CA TYR A 57 -2.91 3.24 -11.45
C TYR A 57 -2.78 4.35 -10.40
N GLY A 58 -1.69 4.34 -9.65
CA GLY A 58 -1.47 5.23 -8.52
C GLY A 58 -2.07 4.74 -7.21
N ALA A 59 -2.44 3.47 -7.09
CA ALA A 59 -2.75 2.86 -5.79
C ALA A 59 -1.54 3.00 -4.85
N VAL A 60 -1.82 3.28 -3.57
CA VAL A 60 -0.81 3.40 -2.53
C VAL A 60 -1.04 2.27 -1.53
N ALA A 61 -0.03 1.42 -1.38
CA ALA A 61 -0.10 0.25 -0.54
C ALA A 61 1.13 0.13 0.35
N MET A 62 0.97 -0.49 1.52
CA MET A 62 2.09 -0.81 2.40
C MET A 62 2.89 -1.96 1.79
N ALA A 63 4.22 -1.90 1.87
CA ALA A 63 5.06 -3.05 1.53
C ALA A 63 4.89 -4.16 2.58
N HIS A 64 5.30 -5.39 2.29
CA HIS A 64 5.39 -6.43 3.32
C HIS A 64 6.49 -6.10 4.34
N SER A 65 6.33 -6.63 5.54
CA SER A 65 7.34 -6.58 6.59
C SER A 65 8.50 -7.55 6.26
N ASP A 66 9.73 -7.14 6.52
CA ASP A 66 10.95 -7.96 6.28
C ASP A 66 10.96 -9.31 7.04
N VAL A 67 10.12 -9.45 8.07
CA VAL A 67 10.08 -10.63 8.95
C VAL A 67 8.90 -11.57 8.72
N SER A 68 7.84 -11.13 8.02
CA SER A 68 6.64 -11.94 7.78
C SER A 68 5.69 -11.25 6.80
N ASP A 69 5.16 -12.03 5.85
CA ASP A 69 4.17 -11.59 4.87
C ASP A 69 2.77 -11.38 5.47
N GLU A 70 2.53 -11.90 6.68
CA GLU A 70 1.29 -11.66 7.46
C GLU A 70 1.24 -10.23 8.03
N ASN A 71 2.34 -9.49 7.93
CA ASN A 71 2.45 -8.12 8.40
C ASN A 71 2.82 -7.18 7.25
N SER A 72 2.26 -5.98 7.31
CA SER A 72 2.72 -4.84 6.54
C SER A 72 3.95 -4.20 7.20
N SER A 73 4.81 -3.60 6.38
CA SER A 73 5.88 -2.75 6.86
C SER A 73 5.27 -1.56 7.60
N PRO A 74 5.78 -1.17 8.78
CA PRO A 74 5.26 -0.03 9.52
C PRO A 74 5.63 1.33 8.89
N SER A 75 6.53 1.34 7.90
CA SER A 75 7.12 2.57 7.38
C SER A 75 7.38 2.58 5.87
N GLN A 76 7.42 1.41 5.22
CA GLN A 76 7.55 1.32 3.77
C GLN A 76 6.19 1.19 3.11
N PHE A 77 5.98 2.02 2.09
CA PHE A 77 4.86 1.95 1.19
C PHE A 77 5.35 2.09 -0.25
N PHE A 78 4.46 1.87 -1.20
CA PHE A 78 4.76 2.05 -2.60
C PHE A 78 3.56 2.62 -3.37
N PHE A 79 3.88 3.33 -4.44
CA PHE A 79 2.90 3.68 -5.47
C PHE A 79 2.91 2.58 -6.53
N TYR A 80 1.75 2.00 -6.80
CA TYR A 80 1.60 0.97 -7.82
C TYR A 80 1.27 1.60 -9.18
N LEU A 81 2.12 1.35 -10.16
CA LEU A 81 2.00 1.81 -11.54
C LEU A 81 1.27 0.75 -12.36
N TYR A 82 0.03 0.46 -11.98
CA TYR A 82 -0.79 -0.58 -12.62
C TYR A 82 -0.86 -0.40 -14.15
N ASP A 83 -0.53 -1.46 -14.87
CA ASP A 83 -0.67 -1.54 -16.32
C ASP A 83 -1.51 -2.76 -16.68
N LYS A 84 -2.69 -2.51 -17.26
CA LYS A 84 -3.62 -3.55 -17.70
C LYS A 84 -3.00 -4.52 -18.71
N ARG A 85 -1.98 -4.09 -19.46
CA ARG A 85 -1.26 -4.96 -20.41
C ARG A 85 -0.40 -6.02 -19.71
N ASN A 86 0.00 -5.73 -18.48
CA ASN A 86 0.79 -6.59 -17.61
C ASN A 86 -0.06 -7.06 -16.42
N SER A 87 -1.30 -7.48 -16.70
CA SER A 87 -2.28 -7.91 -15.70
C SER A 87 -2.82 -9.29 -16.05
N GLY A 88 -3.34 -9.99 -15.04
CA GLY A 88 -3.97 -11.30 -15.18
C GLY A 88 -5.37 -11.23 -15.81
N LEU A 89 -6.05 -12.38 -15.77
CA LEU A 89 -7.42 -12.51 -16.25
C LEU A 89 -8.35 -11.50 -15.54
N GLY A 90 -9.29 -10.92 -16.29
CA GLY A 90 -10.16 -9.86 -15.78
C GLY A 90 -9.51 -8.48 -15.65
N GLY A 91 -8.22 -8.35 -15.98
CA GLY A 91 -7.48 -7.09 -15.83
C GLY A 91 -7.08 -6.83 -14.38
N LEU A 92 -6.95 -7.85 -13.55
CA LEU A 92 -6.46 -7.70 -12.17
C LEU A 92 -4.94 -7.79 -12.13
N SER A 93 -4.32 -7.03 -11.24
CA SER A 93 -2.92 -7.20 -10.87
C SER A 93 -2.68 -8.64 -10.43
N PHE A 94 -1.50 -9.18 -10.75
CA PHE A 94 -1.07 -10.48 -10.22
C PHE A 94 -0.92 -10.46 -8.69
N ASP A 95 -0.72 -9.27 -8.12
CA ASP A 95 -0.56 -9.05 -6.69
C ASP A 95 -1.86 -8.55 -6.02
N GLU A 96 -2.99 -8.59 -6.73
CA GLU A 96 -4.29 -8.21 -6.17
C GLU A 96 -4.60 -9.07 -4.92
N GLY A 97 -5.08 -8.43 -3.86
CA GLY A 97 -5.36 -9.11 -2.59
C GLY A 97 -4.12 -9.50 -1.76
N GLN A 98 -2.90 -9.12 -2.16
CA GLN A 98 -1.69 -9.44 -1.39
C GLN A 98 -1.24 -8.30 -0.45
N PHE A 99 -1.65 -7.06 -0.72
CA PHE A 99 -1.16 -5.88 0.00
C PHE A 99 -2.28 -5.06 0.65
N SER A 100 -1.97 -4.41 1.78
CA SER A 100 -2.83 -3.41 2.41
C SER A 100 -2.83 -2.11 1.59
N VAL A 101 -3.81 -1.96 0.68
CA VAL A 101 -4.05 -0.71 -0.05
C VAL A 101 -4.75 0.26 0.91
N PHE A 102 -4.20 1.48 1.06
CA PHE A 102 -4.74 2.47 2.00
C PHE A 102 -5.03 3.83 1.35
N GLY A 103 -4.75 3.98 0.06
CA GLY A 103 -5.05 5.23 -0.64
C GLY A 103 -4.79 5.17 -2.14
N TYR A 104 -5.12 6.29 -2.80
CA TYR A 104 -4.91 6.48 -4.23
C TYR A 104 -4.39 7.88 -4.50
N THR A 105 -3.47 7.98 -5.44
CA THR A 105 -3.02 9.26 -5.99
C THR A 105 -4.14 9.87 -6.84
N THR A 106 -4.67 11.01 -6.40
CA THR A 106 -5.74 11.74 -7.12
C THR A 106 -5.20 12.84 -8.05
N VAL A 107 -3.99 13.32 -7.80
CA VAL A 107 -3.30 14.38 -8.57
C VAL A 107 -1.84 13.98 -8.82
N GLY A 108 -1.27 14.36 -9.96
CA GLY A 108 0.12 14.04 -10.30
C GLY A 108 0.31 12.71 -11.04
N ARG A 109 -0.71 12.25 -11.76
CA ARG A 109 -0.65 11.03 -12.59
C ARG A 109 0.46 11.10 -13.64
N ASP A 110 0.68 12.27 -14.22
CA ASP A 110 1.74 12.58 -15.18
C ASP A 110 3.14 12.67 -14.53
N ILE A 111 3.20 12.90 -13.22
CA ILE A 111 4.45 12.99 -12.44
C ILE A 111 4.94 11.61 -11.99
N LEU A 112 4.03 10.70 -11.60
CA LEU A 112 4.38 9.33 -11.20
C LEU A 112 5.38 8.62 -12.14
N PRO A 113 5.19 8.59 -13.48
CA PRO A 113 6.14 7.90 -14.37
C PRO A 113 7.47 8.64 -14.54
N GLN A 114 7.59 9.87 -14.06
CA GLN A 114 8.82 10.67 -14.13
C GLN A 114 9.74 10.43 -12.93
N ILE A 115 9.20 9.84 -11.84
CA ILE A 115 9.97 9.50 -10.64
C ILE A 115 11.00 8.42 -10.99
N LYS A 116 12.22 8.60 -10.50
CA LYS A 116 13.36 7.70 -10.74
C LYS A 116 13.95 7.20 -9.43
N THR A 117 14.62 6.06 -9.51
CA THR A 117 15.46 5.56 -8.41
C THR A 117 16.47 6.64 -8.00
N GLY A 118 16.52 6.92 -6.70
CA GLY A 118 17.36 7.97 -6.12
C GLY A 118 16.62 9.29 -5.85
N ASP A 119 15.39 9.47 -6.36
CA ASP A 119 14.56 10.61 -6.00
C ASP A 119 14.19 10.58 -4.51
N ILE A 120 13.89 11.75 -3.95
CA ILE A 120 13.70 11.91 -2.51
C ILE A 120 12.36 12.61 -2.24
N ILE A 121 11.50 11.96 -1.46
CA ILE A 121 10.37 12.65 -0.82
C ILE A 121 10.94 13.63 0.22
N ARG A 122 10.76 14.92 -0.05
CA ARG A 122 11.24 16.02 0.80
C ARG A 122 10.32 16.29 1.99
N SER A 123 9.02 16.18 1.77
CA SER A 123 8.00 16.43 2.80
C SER A 123 6.69 15.75 2.41
N ALA A 124 5.95 15.31 3.41
CA ALA A 124 4.54 14.95 3.31
C ALA A 124 3.76 15.81 4.30
N LYS A 125 2.56 16.27 3.93
CA LYS A 125 1.72 17.12 4.77
C LYS A 125 0.28 16.64 4.69
N LEU A 126 -0.36 16.47 5.85
CA LEU A 126 -1.79 16.24 5.91
C LEU A 126 -2.51 17.55 5.54
N VAL A 127 -3.41 17.45 4.56
CA VAL A 127 -4.16 18.61 4.05
C VAL A 127 -5.54 18.67 4.68
N GLU A 128 -6.21 17.52 4.83
CA GLU A 128 -7.57 17.40 5.36
C GLU A 128 -7.73 16.07 6.12
N GLY A 129 -8.75 15.95 6.98
CA GLY A 129 -9.11 14.70 7.67
C GLY A 129 -8.39 14.43 8.99
N GLN A 130 -7.65 15.41 9.53
CA GLN A 130 -6.98 15.30 10.84
C GLN A 130 -7.96 14.99 11.97
N ASP A 131 -9.18 15.50 11.87
CA ASP A 131 -10.31 15.28 12.80
C ASP A 131 -10.78 13.82 12.86
N ARG A 132 -10.46 13.02 11.84
CA ARG A 132 -10.82 11.59 11.76
C ARG A 132 -9.76 10.67 12.36
N LEU A 133 -8.59 11.20 12.72
CA LEU A 133 -7.54 10.40 13.34
C LEU A 133 -7.91 10.12 14.79
N VAL A 134 -8.23 8.86 15.09
CA VAL A 134 -8.44 8.38 16.46
C VAL A 134 -7.15 7.75 16.95
N LEU A 135 -6.52 8.36 17.96
CA LEU A 135 -5.34 7.80 18.60
C LEU A 135 -5.78 6.88 19.75
N PRO A 136 -5.03 5.78 20.03
CA PRO A 136 -5.27 5.00 21.22
C PRO A 136 -5.11 5.88 22.48
N PRO A 137 -5.78 5.55 23.59
CA PRO A 137 -5.57 6.23 24.85
C PRO A 137 -4.07 6.26 25.19
N GLN A 138 -3.54 7.43 25.56
CA GLN A 138 -2.19 7.50 26.13
C GLN A 138 -2.28 6.98 27.56
N ASP A 139 -1.69 5.80 27.81
CA ASP A 139 -1.43 5.36 29.17
C ASP A 139 -0.37 6.31 29.78
N ASN A 140 -0.76 7.05 30.81
CA ASN A 140 0.13 7.91 31.62
C ASN A 140 0.98 7.09 32.60
#